data_AF-F3GPP2-F1
#
_entry.id   AF-F3GPP2-F1
#
_cell.length_a   1.000
_cell.length_b   1.000
_cell.length_c   1.000
_cell.angle_alpha   90.00
_cell.angle_beta   90.00
_cell.angle_gamma   90.00
#
_symmetry.space_group_name_H-M   'P 1'
#
loop_
_entity.id
_entity.type
_entity.pdbx_description
1 polymer ?
#
loop_
_entity_poly.entity_id
_entity_poly.type
_entity_poly.pdbx_seq_one_letter_code
_entity_poly.pdbx_strand_id
1 'polypeptide(L)' 'VWRRTLHAAPELGFQELKTSDKVAQLLSSFGIEIHRGLGGTGVVGTLRNGYGPTGWPHPAMRPV' A
#
# COMPACT_ATOMS: atom_id res chain seq x y z
N VAL A 1 -4.22 4.47 17.00
CA VAL A 1 -3.09 4.17 17.92
C VAL A 1 -1.80 3.72 17.19
N TRP A 2 -1.86 3.27 15.92
CA TRP A 2 -0.69 2.79 15.15
C TRP A 2 0.50 3.77 15.06
N ARG A 3 0.25 5.06 14.85
CA ARG A 3 1.33 6.07 14.70
C ARG A 3 2.24 6.14 15.92
N ARG A 4 1.67 6.12 17.13
CA ARG A 4 2.45 6.18 18.37
C ARG A 4 3.26 4.90 18.57
N THR A 5 2.70 3.74 18.22
CA THR A 5 3.42 2.46 18.29
C THR A 5 4.64 2.45 17.37
N LEU A 6 4.47 2.85 16.10
CA LEU A 6 5.58 2.90 15.14
C LEU A 6 6.67 3.89 15.59
N HIS A 7 6.28 5.05 16.11
CA HIS A 7 7.23 6.05 16.60
C HIS A 7 7.95 5.63 17.89
N ALA A 8 7.33 4.77 18.71
CA ALA A 8 7.93 4.30 19.97
C ALA A 8 8.93 3.14 19.76
N ALA A 9 8.88 2.46 18.61
CA ALA A 9 9.72 1.30 18.32
C ALA A 9 10.29 1.39 16.89
N PRO A 10 11.22 2.32 16.62
CA PRO A 10 11.89 2.39 15.32
C PRO A 10 12.73 1.14 15.08
N GLU A 11 12.70 0.63 13.85
CA GLU A 11 13.54 -0.47 13.38
C GLU A 11 14.57 0.07 12.37
N LEU A 12 15.66 -0.68 12.16
CA LEU A 12 16.73 -0.31 11.23
C LEU A 12 16.39 -0.69 9.79
N GLY A 13 17.07 -0.02 8.85
CA GLY A 13 17.02 -0.32 7.42
C GLY A 13 17.11 -1.81 7.11
N PHE A 14 16.15 -2.33 6.35
CA PHE A 14 16.03 -3.74 5.93
C PHE A 14 15.76 -4.75 7.07
N GLN A 15 15.46 -4.28 8.28
CA GLN A 15 15.16 -5.12 9.46
C GLN A 15 13.82 -4.74 10.10
N GLU A 16 12.95 -4.03 9.38
CA GLU A 16 11.67 -3.51 9.85
C GLU A 16 10.55 -4.56 9.85
N LEU A 17 10.81 -5.72 10.49
CA LEU A 17 9.91 -6.87 10.46
C LEU A 17 8.56 -6.54 11.10
N LYS A 18 8.55 -5.92 12.28
CA LYS A 18 7.32 -5.61 13.02
C LYS A 18 6.57 -4.45 12.36
N THR A 19 7.30 -3.47 11.86
CA THR A 19 6.73 -2.33 11.13
C THR A 19 6.09 -2.79 9.82
N SER A 20 6.77 -3.64 9.05
CA SER A 20 6.24 -4.25 7.83
C SER A 20 4.94 -5.02 8.09
N ASP A 21 4.94 -5.88 9.12
CA ASP A 21 3.74 -6.61 9.53
C ASP A 21 2.59 -5.67 9.93
N LYS A 22 2.90 -4.62 10.67
CA LYS A 22 1.88 -3.66 11.10
C LYS A 22 1.25 -2.92 9.93
N VAL A 23 2.06 -2.49 8.95
CA VAL A 23 1.58 -1.82 7.74
C VAL A 23 0.74 -2.77 6.89
N ALA A 24 1.19 -4.01 6.69
CA ALA A 24 0.45 -5.02 5.95
C ALA A 24 -0.92 -5.30 6.59
N GLN A 25 -0.97 -5.46 7.91
CA GLN A 25 -2.22 -5.66 8.65
C GLN A 25 -3.18 -4.47 8.50
N LEU A 26 -2.66 -3.24 8.60
CA LEU A 26 -3.49 -2.04 8.46
C LEU A 26 -4.07 -1.94 7.04
N LEU A 27 -3.24 -2.05 6.00
CA LEU A 27 -3.69 -1.99 4.61
C LEU A 27 -4.70 -3.09 4.29
N SER A 28 -4.43 -4.33 4.70
CA SER A 28 -5.37 -5.44 4.54
C SER A 28 -6.71 -5.18 5.27
N SER A 29 -6.67 -4.61 6.49
CA SER A 29 -7.89 -4.25 7.23
C SER A 29 -8.73 -3.16 6.55
N PHE A 30 -8.14 -2.39 5.63
CA PHE A 30 -8.84 -1.39 4.83
C PHE A 30 -9.40 -1.96 3.53
N GLY A 31 -9.26 -3.27 3.30
CA GLY A 31 -9.68 -3.92 2.05
C GLY A 31 -8.76 -3.64 0.87
N ILE A 32 -7.52 -3.19 1.11
CA ILE A 32 -6.54 -2.92 0.06
C ILE A 32 -5.83 -4.21 -0.33
N GLU A 33 -5.72 -4.47 -1.64
CA GLU A 33 -4.90 -5.55 -2.19
C GLU A 33 -3.42 -5.25 -1.89
N ILE A 34 -2.70 -6.19 -1.27
CA ILE A 34 -1.30 -6.00 -0.87
C ILE A 34 -0.37 -7.07 -1.42
N HIS A 35 0.86 -6.66 -1.71
CA HIS A 35 1.99 -7.50 -2.08
C HIS A 35 3.14 -7.23 -1.10
N ARG A 36 3.78 -8.30 -0.60
CA ARG A 36 4.84 -8.24 0.42
C ARG A 36 6.15 -8.85 -0.09
N GLY A 37 7.26 -8.57 0.59
CA GLY A 37 8.56 -9.20 0.34
C GLY A 37 9.41 -8.43 -0.69
N LEU A 38 9.00 -7.23 -1.08
CA LEU A 38 9.78 -6.40 -1.99
C LEU A 38 10.97 -5.80 -1.24
N GLY A 39 12.20 -6.07 -1.69
CA GLY A 39 13.40 -5.59 -1.00
C GLY A 39 13.51 -6.07 0.45
N GLY A 40 12.97 -7.25 0.76
CA GLY A 40 12.93 -7.81 2.12
C GLY A 40 11.66 -7.44 2.86
N THR A 41 11.61 -6.25 3.47
CA THR A 41 10.52 -5.81 4.37
C THR A 41 9.46 -4.95 3.69
N GLY A 42 9.63 -4.61 2.40
CA GLY A 42 8.72 -3.72 1.67
C GLY A 42 7.32 -4.30 1.46
N VAL A 43 6.34 -3.40 1.50
CA VAL A 43 4.91 -3.67 1.27
C VAL A 43 4.38 -2.70 0.22
N VAL A 44 3.68 -3.20 -0.79
CA VAL A 44 2.98 -2.41 -1.81
C VAL A 44 1.48 -2.66 -1.68
N GLY A 45 0.69 -1.59 -1.64
CA GLY A 45 -0.78 -1.67 -1.65
C GLY A 45 -1.37 -1.02 -2.90
N THR A 46 -2.35 -1.67 -3.52
CA THR A 46 -3.04 -1.15 -4.71
C THR A 46 -4.46 -0.70 -4.36
N LEU A 47 -4.69 0.61 -4.40
CA LEU A 47 -6.03 1.20 -4.29
C LEU A 47 -6.56 1.51 -5.70
N ARG A 48 -7.68 0.91 -6.06
CA ARG A 48 -8.34 1.14 -7.37
C ARG A 48 -9.52 2.10 -7.17
N ASN A 49 -9.60 3.15 -7.98
CA ASN A 49 -10.69 4.13 -7.93
C ASN A 49 -11.39 4.31 -9.30
N GLY A 50 -11.60 3.19 -10.02
CA GLY A 50 -12.29 3.17 -11.31
C GLY A 50 -11.70 4.12 -12.36
N TYR A 51 -12.44 4.32 -13.45
CA TYR A 51 -12.18 5.38 -14.41
C TYR A 51 -12.88 6.65 -13.90
N GLY A 52 -12.10 7.62 -13.42
CA GLY A 52 -12.62 8.95 -13.13
C GLY A 52 -12.91 9.70 -14.43
N PRO A 53 -13.76 10.73 -14.43
CA PRO A 53 -13.86 11.67 -15.52
C PRO A 53 -12.57 12.52 -15.54
N THR A 54 -11.47 11.94 -16.01
CA THR A 54 -10.33 12.72 -16.46
C THR A 54 -10.85 13.60 -17.57
N GLY A 55 -10.93 14.91 -17.33
CA GLY A 55 -11.63 15.90 -18.17
C GLY A 55 -11.07 16.10 -19.59
N TRP A 56 -10.34 15.13 -20.13
CA TRP A 56 -10.03 15.06 -21.55
C TRP A 56 -10.81 13.91 -22.19
N PRO A 57 -11.60 14.16 -23.26
CA PRO A 57 -12.13 13.08 -24.07
C PRO A 57 -10.95 12.43 -24.81
N HIS A 58 -10.45 11.29 -24.31
CA HIS A 58 -9.49 10.48 -25.06
C HIS A 58 -10.23 9.43 -25.87
N PRO A 59 -10.32 9.54 -27.21
CA PRO A 59 -11.09 8.62 -28.06
C PRO A 59 -10.50 7.20 -28.21
N ALA A 60 -9.54 6.78 -27.38
CA ALA A 60 -8.70 5.60 -27.68
C ALA A 60 -8.76 4.45 -26.66
N MET A 61 -9.71 4.41 -25.74
CA MET A 61 -9.97 3.20 -24.95
C MET A 61 -11.36 2.65 -25.27
N ARG A 62 -11.45 1.92 -26.39
CA ARG A 62 -12.45 0.87 -26.53
C ARG A 62 -11.82 -0.41 -25.97
N PRO A 63 -12.52 -1.19 -25.13
CA PRO A 63 -12.01 -2.49 -24.72
C PRO A 63 -11.96 -3.39 -25.96
N VAL A 64 -10.82 -4.06 -26.16
CA VAL A 64 -10.80 -5.35 -26.88
C VAL A 64 -11.45 -6.41 -25.99
#